data_AF-A0A261DCH3-F1
#
_entry.id   AF-A0A261DCH3-F1
#
_cell.length_a   1.000
_cell.length_b   1.000
_cell.length_c   1.000
_cell.angle_alpha   90.00
_cell.angle_beta   90.00
_cell.angle_gamma   90.00
#
_symmetry.space_group_name_H-M   'P 1'
#
loop_
_entity.id
_entity.type
_entity.pdbx_description
1 polymer ?
#
loop_
_entity_poly.entity_id
_entity_poly.type
_entity_poly.pdbx_seq_one_letter_code
_entity_poly.pdbx_strand_id
1 'polypeptide(L)'
;MIPSTIELTGKVYIKYVDHIVNSYVGDVKLLLNDDALSLNKGDYENLKSSGYIKAKIFDGLVWQNISISELCSEKEYKFTKRQKAIDSALLCKTIIEERRGIMLYRTYRGHFTTQE
;
A
#
# COMPACT_ATOMS: atom_id res chain seq x y z
N MET A 1 6.88 21.36 -1.46
CA MET A 1 8.02 20.76 -0.73
C MET A 1 7.56 19.38 -0.29
N ILE A 2 8.28 18.31 -0.64
CA ILE A 2 7.91 16.96 -0.19
C ILE A 2 8.31 16.86 1.28
N PRO A 3 7.39 16.51 2.19
CA PRO A 3 7.67 16.48 3.62
C PRO A 3 8.73 15.43 3.97
N SER A 4 9.55 15.72 4.98
CA SER A 4 10.52 14.78 5.54
C SER A 4 9.84 13.71 6.41
N THR A 5 8.66 14.01 6.95
CA THR A 5 7.89 13.12 7.81
C THR A 5 6.41 13.18 7.45
N ILE A 6 5.73 12.04 7.53
CA ILE A 6 4.28 11.93 7.26
C ILE A 6 3.63 11.05 8.33
N GLU A 7 2.57 11.55 8.94
CA GLU A 7 1.72 10.76 9.84
C GLU A 7 0.70 9.95 9.04
N LEU A 8 0.49 8.68 9.38
CA LEU A 8 -0.56 7.87 8.78
C LEU A 8 -1.95 8.36 9.19
N THR A 9 -2.80 8.70 8.21
CA THR A 9 -4.19 9.14 8.48
C THR A 9 -5.10 8.00 8.90
N GLY A 10 -4.71 6.76 8.62
CA GLY A 10 -5.56 5.58 8.73
C GLY A 10 -6.57 5.44 7.60
N LYS A 11 -6.47 6.23 6.52
CA LYS A 11 -7.26 6.01 5.29
C LYS A 11 -6.44 5.19 4.31
N VAL A 12 -6.97 4.03 3.92
CA VAL A 12 -6.28 3.10 3.04
C VAL A 12 -7.17 2.72 1.86
N TYR A 13 -6.62 2.82 0.66
CA TYR A 13 -7.33 2.54 -0.59
C TYR A 13 -6.73 1.34 -1.30
N ILE A 14 -7.54 0.49 -1.90
CA ILE A 14 -7.09 -0.58 -2.80
C ILE A 14 -7.28 -0.10 -4.24
N LYS A 15 -6.19 -0.03 -5.01
CA LYS A 15 -6.21 0.46 -6.39
C LYS A 15 -7.19 -0.35 -7.26
N TYR A 16 -8.00 0.33 -8.07
CA TYR A 16 -9.10 -0.22 -8.91
C TYR A 16 -10.30 -0.84 -8.18
N VAL A 17 -10.24 -0.97 -6.86
CA VAL A 17 -11.39 -1.41 -6.04
C VAL A 17 -12.05 -0.19 -5.40
N ASP A 18 -11.25 0.66 -4.78
CA ASP A 18 -11.72 1.87 -4.11
C ASP A 18 -11.71 3.06 -5.08
N HIS A 19 -12.78 3.85 -5.06
CA HIS A 19 -12.88 5.11 -5.81
C HIS A 19 -12.26 6.27 -5.00
N ILE A 20 -11.11 6.78 -5.46
CA ILE A 20 -10.39 7.86 -4.78
C ILE A 20 -10.82 9.21 -5.39
N VAL A 21 -11.65 9.97 -4.67
CA VAL A 21 -12.05 11.33 -5.08
C VAL A 21 -11.00 12.35 -4.66
N ASN A 22 -10.60 12.29 -3.39
CA ASN A 22 -9.61 13.17 -2.77
C ASN A 22 -8.62 12.32 -1.98
N SER A 23 -7.37 12.77 -1.89
CA SER A 23 -6.33 12.15 -1.07
C SER A 23 -5.69 13.20 -0.18
N TYR A 24 -5.40 12.81 1.05
CA TYR A 24 -4.75 13.67 2.04
C TYR A 24 -3.34 13.15 2.34
N VAL A 25 -2.45 14.05 2.75
CA VAL A 25 -1.09 13.68 3.17
C VAL A 25 -1.21 12.61 4.24
N GLY A 26 -0.56 11.46 4.04
CA GLY A 26 -0.64 10.33 4.97
C GLY A 26 -1.63 9.24 4.61
N ASP A 27 -2.48 9.44 3.61
CA ASP A 27 -3.32 8.38 3.06
C ASP A 27 -2.46 7.32 2.37
N VAL A 28 -2.87 6.05 2.48
CA VAL A 28 -2.15 4.91 1.88
C VAL A 28 -2.95 4.29 0.74
N LYS A 29 -2.23 3.81 -0.28
CA LYS A 29 -2.79 3.07 -1.41
C LYS A 29 -2.06 1.75 -1.59
N LEU A 30 -2.83 0.68 -1.63
CA LEU A 30 -2.41 -0.68 -1.89
C LEU A 30 -2.56 -1.00 -3.38
N LEU A 31 -1.57 -1.69 -3.93
CA LEU A 31 -1.52 -2.08 -5.34
C LEU A 31 -0.87 -3.46 -5.50
N LEU A 32 -1.25 -4.20 -6.55
CA LEU A 32 -0.56 -5.44 -6.91
C LEU A 32 0.87 -5.15 -7.39
N ASN A 33 1.82 -6.05 -7.10
CA ASN A 33 3.19 -5.92 -7.61
C ASN A 33 3.25 -5.84 -9.15
N ASP A 34 2.50 -6.71 -9.83
CA ASP A 34 2.57 -6.89 -11.29
C ASP A 34 1.68 -5.90 -12.06
N ASP A 35 1.14 -4.90 -11.37
CA ASP A 35 0.14 -4.00 -11.91
C ASP A 35 0.62 -3.14 -13.10
N ALA A 36 1.95 -3.04 -13.28
CA ALA A 36 2.55 -2.36 -14.43
C ALA A 36 2.68 -3.25 -15.69
N LEU A 37 2.75 -4.58 -15.53
CA LEU A 37 3.09 -5.54 -16.59
C LEU A 37 1.93 -6.49 -16.94
N SER A 38 0.90 -6.54 -16.11
CA SER A 38 -0.29 -7.37 -16.31
C SER A 38 -1.21 -6.83 -17.42
N LEU A 39 -1.68 -7.72 -18.30
CA LEU A 39 -2.81 -7.45 -19.21
C LEU A 39 -4.12 -7.23 -18.44
N ASN A 40 -4.24 -7.84 -17.25
CA ASN A 40 -5.39 -7.76 -16.37
C ASN A 40 -5.02 -6.90 -15.14
N LYS A 41 -4.88 -5.59 -15.34
CA LYS A 41 -4.58 -4.65 -14.25
C LYS A 41 -5.72 -4.65 -13.23
N GLY A 42 -5.39 -4.69 -11.95
CA GLY A 42 -6.39 -4.70 -10.88
C GLY A 42 -7.25 -5.97 -10.79
N ASP A 43 -6.85 -7.09 -11.38
CA ASP A 43 -7.59 -8.35 -11.27
C ASP A 43 -7.26 -9.08 -9.95
N TYR A 44 -7.65 -8.49 -8.82
CA TYR A 44 -7.36 -9.06 -7.50
C TYR A 44 -8.05 -10.41 -7.23
N GLU A 45 -9.09 -10.74 -7.99
CA GLU A 45 -9.96 -11.90 -7.79
C GLU A 45 -9.51 -13.13 -8.58
N ASN A 46 -8.96 -12.96 -9.78
CA ASN A 46 -8.70 -14.07 -10.71
C ASN A 46 -7.21 -14.32 -11.00
N LEU A 47 -6.31 -13.74 -10.21
CA LEU A 47 -4.87 -14.01 -10.33
C LEU A 47 -4.56 -15.50 -10.12
N LYS A 48 -3.92 -16.10 -11.13
CA LYS A 48 -3.44 -17.50 -11.09
C LYS A 48 -1.95 -17.62 -10.72
N SER A 49 -1.32 -16.51 -10.37
CA SER A 49 0.08 -16.42 -9.94
C SER A 49 0.17 -16.10 -8.44
N SER A 50 1.30 -16.47 -7.83
CA SER A 50 1.68 -15.96 -6.52
C SER A 50 2.22 -14.54 -6.68
N GLY A 51 2.02 -13.71 -5.68
CA GLY A 51 2.48 -12.33 -5.72
C GLY A 51 2.46 -11.69 -4.35
N TYR A 52 2.54 -10.36 -4.36
CA TYR A 52 2.51 -9.57 -3.15
C TYR A 52 1.88 -8.20 -3.39
N ILE A 53 1.35 -7.62 -2.32
CA ILE A 53 0.80 -6.28 -2.26
C ILE A 53 1.94 -5.29 -2.02
N LYS A 54 1.93 -4.17 -2.74
CA LYS A 54 2.78 -3.00 -2.48
C LYS A 54 1.93 -1.89 -1.88
N ALA A 55 2.56 -1.01 -1.12
CA ALA A 55 1.92 0.17 -0.56
C ALA A 55 2.59 1.46 -1.06
N LYS A 56 1.79 2.51 -1.17
CA LYS A 56 2.24 3.88 -1.41
C LYS A 56 1.55 4.83 -0.45
N ILE A 57 2.23 5.90 -0.06
CA ILE A 57 1.68 6.98 0.76
C ILE A 57 1.53 8.25 -0.07
N PHE A 58 0.49 9.03 0.17
CA PHE A 58 0.33 10.32 -0.49
C PHE A 58 1.11 11.40 0.28
N ASP A 59 2.01 12.11 -0.42
CA ASP A 59 2.85 13.17 0.17
C ASP A 59 2.26 14.58 0.02
N GLY A 60 1.03 14.67 -0.49
CA GLY A 60 0.34 15.93 -0.82
C GLY A 60 0.46 16.33 -2.29
N LEU A 61 1.34 15.68 -3.06
CA LEU A 61 1.53 15.92 -4.48
C LEU A 61 1.39 14.62 -5.28
N VAL A 62 2.08 13.57 -4.86
CA VAL A 62 2.17 12.28 -5.55
C VAL A 62 2.16 11.11 -4.58
N TRP A 63 1.97 9.92 -5.13
CA TRP A 63 2.01 8.66 -4.38
C TRP A 63 3.44 8.10 -4.33
N GLN A 64 4.04 8.15 -3.15
CA GLN A 64 5.41 7.70 -2.87
C GLN A 64 5.44 6.26 -2.39
N ASN A 65 6.47 5.49 -2.71
CA ASN A 65 6.57 4.10 -2.25
C ASN A 65 6.87 4.05 -0.74
N ILE A 66 6.26 3.08 -0.07
CA ILE A 66 6.57 2.76 1.33
C ILE A 66 6.88 1.27 1.46
N SER A 67 7.65 0.95 2.50
CA SER A 67 7.99 -0.43 2.85
C SER A 67 6.77 -1.11 3.49
N ILE A 68 6.00 -1.88 2.70
CA ILE A 68 4.82 -2.58 3.24
C ILE A 68 5.21 -3.58 4.33
N SER A 69 6.42 -4.15 4.27
CA SER A 69 6.94 -5.08 5.27
C SER A 69 7.12 -4.48 6.66
N GLU A 70 7.17 -3.15 6.78
CA GLU A 70 7.22 -2.46 8.07
C GLU A 70 5.83 -2.25 8.67
N LEU A 71 4.79 -2.33 7.83
CA LEU A 71 3.39 -2.14 8.22
C LEU A 71 2.63 -3.46 8.33
N CYS A 72 2.95 -4.43 7.48
CA CYS A 72 2.34 -5.74 7.40
C CYS A 72 3.42 -6.83 7.35
N SER A 73 3.19 -7.93 8.06
CA SER A 73 4.05 -9.10 8.05
C SER A 73 4.06 -9.77 6.67
N GLU A 74 5.13 -10.51 6.34
CA GLU A 74 5.21 -11.22 5.05
C GLU A 74 4.02 -12.13 4.75
N LYS A 75 3.44 -12.75 5.78
CA LYS A 75 2.27 -13.63 5.64
C LYS A 75 0.99 -12.89 5.24
N GLU A 76 0.92 -11.59 5.51
CA GLU A 76 -0.28 -10.78 5.27
C GLU A 76 -0.27 -10.20 3.85
N TYR A 77 0.87 -9.64 3.42
CA TYR A 77 0.96 -8.95 2.15
C TYR A 77 1.37 -9.84 0.97
N LYS A 78 1.80 -11.10 1.20
CA LYS A 78 2.05 -12.08 0.13
C LYS A 78 0.86 -13.02 -0.02
N PHE A 79 0.61 -13.45 -1.25
CA PHE A 79 -0.43 -14.45 -1.57
C PHE A 79 0.11 -15.53 -2.50
N THR A 80 -0.41 -16.74 -2.34
CA THR A 80 -0.11 -17.88 -3.20
C THR A 80 -1.12 -18.02 -4.33
N LYS A 81 -0.85 -18.90 -5.31
CA LYS A 81 -1.79 -19.21 -6.40
C LYS A 81 -3.15 -19.78 -5.94
N ARG A 82 -3.24 -20.21 -4.68
CA ARG A 82 -4.47 -20.79 -4.08
C ARG A 82 -5.28 -19.74 -3.32
N GLN A 83 -4.74 -18.55 -3.13
CA GLN A 83 -5.37 -17.46 -2.37
C GLN A 83 -5.70 -16.32 -3.32
N LYS A 84 -6.81 -15.64 -3.05
CA LYS A 84 -7.13 -14.44 -3.80
C LYS A 84 -6.26 -13.29 -3.31
N ALA A 85 -5.77 -12.48 -4.23
CA ALA A 85 -4.95 -11.33 -3.87
C ALA A 85 -5.77 -10.27 -3.10
N ILE A 86 -7.09 -10.22 -3.34
CA ILE A 86 -7.99 -9.31 -2.63
C ILE A 86 -7.98 -9.57 -1.11
N ASP A 87 -7.87 -10.82 -0.68
CA ASP A 87 -7.88 -11.18 0.75
C ASP A 87 -6.66 -10.59 1.45
N SER A 88 -5.47 -10.71 0.84
CA SER A 88 -4.24 -10.08 1.33
C SER A 88 -4.33 -8.55 1.31
N ALA A 89 -4.94 -7.97 0.27
CA ALA A 89 -5.12 -6.52 0.17
C ALA A 89 -6.05 -5.98 1.27
N LEU A 90 -7.17 -6.66 1.53
CA LEU A 90 -8.11 -6.31 2.59
C LEU A 90 -7.49 -6.49 3.98
N LEU A 91 -6.72 -7.56 4.19
CA LEU A 91 -6.01 -7.77 5.45
C LEU A 91 -4.98 -6.65 5.70
N CYS A 92 -4.18 -6.31 4.69
CA CYS A 92 -3.25 -5.19 4.79
C CYS A 92 -3.96 -3.86 5.01
N LYS A 93 -5.14 -3.67 4.40
CA LYS A 93 -5.99 -2.49 4.60
C LYS A 93 -6.33 -2.34 6.08
N THR A 94 -6.93 -3.36 6.70
CA THR A 94 -7.29 -3.34 8.13
C THR A 94 -6.09 -3.04 9.02
N ILE A 95 -4.96 -3.72 8.81
CA ILE A 95 -3.76 -3.55 9.65
C ILE A 95 -3.19 -2.12 9.55
N ILE A 96 -3.18 -1.53 8.36
CA ILE A 96 -2.66 -0.18 8.17
C ILE A 96 -3.63 0.87 8.71
N GLU A 97 -4.95 0.64 8.59
CA GLU A 97 -5.98 1.51 9.18
C GLU A 97 -5.85 1.58 10.72
N GLU A 98 -5.55 0.46 11.37
CA GLU A 98 -5.29 0.38 12.82
C GLU A 98 -3.99 1.07 13.25
N ARG A 99 -3.04 1.25 12.33
CA ARG A 99 -1.75 1.93 12.54
C ARG A 99 -1.82 3.45 12.34
N ARG A 100 -3.02 4.03 12.35
CA ARG A 100 -3.22 5.48 12.33
C ARG A 100 -2.35 6.18 13.38
N GLY A 101 -1.77 7.31 13.02
CA GLY A 101 -0.92 8.12 13.90
C GLY A 101 0.55 7.70 13.94
N ILE A 102 0.93 6.61 13.29
CA ILE A 102 2.35 6.26 13.14
C ILE A 102 3.02 7.25 12.18
N MET A 103 4.21 7.72 12.59
CA MET A 103 5.07 8.57 11.77
C MET A 103 5.91 7.72 10.81
N LEU A 104 5.94 8.14 9.54
CA LEU A 104 6.89 7.65 8.56
C LEU A 104 7.90 8.74 8.20
N TYR A 105 9.15 8.32 8.02
CA TYR A 105 10.29 9.17 7.74
C TYR A 105 10.77 8.95 6.31
N ARG A 106 11.07 10.05 5.63
CA ARG A 106 11.56 10.01 4.25
C ARG A 106 13.02 9.63 4.23
N THR A 107 13.30 8.47 3.66
CA THR A 107 14.66 8.00 3.37
C THR A 107 15.33 8.82 2.27
N TYR A 108 16.66 8.79 2.21
CA TYR A 108 17.45 9.43 1.15
C TYR A 108 17.11 8.94 -0.27
N ARG A 109 16.52 7.75 -0.40
CA ARG A 109 16.06 7.17 -1.68
C ARG A 109 14.65 7.63 -2.08
N GLY A 110 14.00 8.48 -1.28
CA GLY A 110 12.67 9.01 -1.56
C GLY A 110 11.52 8.05 -1.21
N HIS A 111 11.77 7.02 -0.41
CA HIS A 111 10.74 6.15 0.18
C HIS A 111 10.44 6.56 1.61
N PHE A 112 9.26 6.21 2.12
CA PHE A 112 8.91 6.42 3.54
C PHE A 112 8.95 5.10 4.33
N THR A 113 9.53 5.16 5.53
CA THR A 113 9.75 4.04 6.46
C THR A 113 9.33 4.41 7.89
N THR A 114 9.03 3.44 8.74
CA THR A 114 8.72 3.68 10.17
C THR A 114 9.96 3.95 11.02
N GLN A 115 11.15 3.68 10.47
CA GLN A 115 12.45 3.94 11.10
C GLN A 115 12.98 5.31 10.68
N GLU A 116 13.52 6.06 11.66
CA GLU A 116 14.25 7.33 11.46
C GLU A 116 15.61 7.14 10.79
#